data_AF-M7SRT8-F1
#
_entry.id   AF-M7SRT8-F1
#
_cell.length_a   1.000
_cell.length_b   1.000
_cell.length_c   1.000
_cell.angle_alpha   90.00
_cell.angle_beta   90.00
_cell.angle_gamma   90.00
#
_symmetry.space_group_name_H-M   'P 1'
#
loop_
_entity.id
_entity.type
_entity.pdbx_description
1 polymer ?
#
loop_
_entity_poly.entity_id
_entity_poly.type
_entity_poly.pdbx_seq_one_letter_code
_entity_poly.pdbx_strand_id
1 'polypeptide(L)'
;MRSLLFGAVIIQHNDTLASAIDMETHAVATLLHDLGWERQLNSSIVTADRRFEVDGAIAARDFLHGHGDGQHWDDSRVQLVWDSIVLHTERSIAYYKELTVQVVSKGISMDFSGPAFGVTDEEYAAVLEQFPQDDLVEVPQVMARKRKVQNEEEPATASSSKHTKADDKDEPQSQLELQKQSLHHGIFEPYPPAKVYRLLEPGPVVLVTTGSLADSTHNVMTIGFHMVIQHESPPLLGISLGPWDASFATLKKQRECVIAVPSVEMAGVVVDVGNCSAADEDNEDESEGETTSSKWQRFGLEALPAAKVKAPLVGGPNVIANIECVVEDTKMVSKYSMWVLKPVKAWLNPRKKPGEGGKMIGW
;
A
#
# COMPACT_ATOMS: atom_id res chain seq x y z
N MET A 1 16.19 1.50 27.62
CA MET A 1 16.17 0.64 28.84
C MET A 1 14.81 0.02 29.12
N ARG A 2 13.69 0.75 29.04
CA ARG A 2 12.34 0.17 29.24
C ARG A 2 12.01 -1.02 28.35
N SER A 3 12.36 -0.96 27.06
CA SER A 3 12.14 -2.05 26.10
C SER A 3 12.74 -3.39 26.55
N LEU A 4 13.90 -3.34 27.24
CA LEU A 4 14.53 -4.53 27.82
C LEU A 4 13.68 -5.09 28.96
N LEU A 5 13.20 -4.22 29.85
CA LEU A 5 12.38 -4.62 30.98
C LEU A 5 11.04 -5.20 30.53
N PHE A 6 10.38 -4.58 29.55
CA PHE A 6 9.16 -5.13 28.97
C PHE A 6 9.39 -6.51 28.35
N GLY A 7 10.48 -6.68 27.59
CA GLY A 7 10.85 -7.99 27.06
C GLY A 7 11.09 -9.03 28.18
N ALA A 8 11.80 -8.65 29.25
CA ALA A 8 12.03 -9.51 30.41
C ALA A 8 10.73 -9.91 31.13
N VAL A 9 9.78 -8.99 31.29
CA VAL A 9 8.47 -9.27 31.88
C VAL A 9 7.67 -10.21 30.98
N ILE A 10 7.63 -9.99 29.66
CA ILE A 10 7.00 -10.91 28.68
C ILE A 10 7.57 -12.33 28.82
N ILE A 11 8.89 -12.45 28.96
CA ILE A 11 9.56 -13.74 29.12
C ILE A 11 9.14 -14.41 30.43
N GLN A 12 9.14 -13.65 31.52
CA GLN A 12 8.81 -14.17 32.85
C GLN A 12 7.37 -14.68 32.95
N HIS A 13 6.43 -14.08 32.23
CA HIS A 13 5.02 -14.51 32.19
C HIS A 13 4.75 -15.74 31.33
N ASN A 14 5.78 -16.29 30.69
CA ASN A 14 5.60 -17.41 29.79
C ASN A 14 6.72 -18.44 29.97
N ASP A 15 6.40 -19.56 30.62
CA ASP A 15 7.34 -20.64 30.90
C ASP A 15 8.09 -21.15 29.65
N THR A 16 7.46 -21.11 28.48
CA THR A 16 8.11 -21.49 27.22
C THR A 16 9.16 -20.46 26.82
N LEU A 17 8.86 -19.16 26.94
CA LEU A 17 9.82 -18.11 26.67
C LEU A 17 10.96 -18.12 27.70
N ALA A 18 10.63 -18.25 28.99
CA ALA A 18 11.59 -18.30 30.08
C ALA A 18 12.59 -19.46 29.97
N SER A 19 12.17 -20.59 29.39
CA SER A 19 13.05 -21.76 29.20
C SER A 19 13.82 -21.74 27.87
N ALA A 20 13.32 -21.04 26.85
CA ALA A 20 13.89 -21.07 25.50
C ALA A 20 14.77 -19.86 25.15
N ILE A 21 14.53 -18.69 25.76
CA ILE A 21 15.26 -17.47 25.43
C ILE A 21 16.49 -17.33 26.32
N ASP A 22 17.65 -17.19 25.68
CA ASP A 22 18.85 -16.74 26.35
C ASP A 22 18.73 -15.23 26.68
N MET A 23 18.65 -14.93 27.98
CA MET A 23 18.44 -13.59 28.49
C MET A 23 19.56 -12.62 28.14
N GLU A 24 20.79 -13.10 27.98
CA GLU A 24 21.91 -12.24 27.61
C GLU A 24 21.84 -11.85 26.12
N THR A 25 21.46 -12.76 25.22
CA THR A 25 21.16 -12.43 23.81
C THR A 25 20.05 -11.40 23.70
N HIS A 26 18.94 -11.61 24.44
CA HIS A 26 17.85 -10.63 24.48
C HIS A 26 18.36 -9.27 25.00
N ALA A 27 19.10 -9.25 26.10
CA ALA A 27 19.58 -8.02 26.71
C ALA A 27 20.48 -7.24 25.76
N VAL A 28 21.47 -7.89 25.14
CA VAL A 28 22.38 -7.24 24.19
C VAL A 28 21.61 -6.71 22.98
N ALA A 29 20.71 -7.52 22.38
CA ALA A 29 19.93 -7.07 21.24
C ALA A 29 19.06 -5.85 21.56
N THR A 30 18.37 -5.86 22.70
CA THR A 30 17.49 -4.75 23.08
C THR A 30 18.26 -3.52 23.55
N LEU A 31 19.44 -3.65 24.15
CA LEU A 31 20.23 -2.49 24.54
C LEU A 31 20.89 -1.79 23.35
N LEU A 32 21.26 -2.55 22.31
CA LEU A 32 22.00 -2.04 21.16
C LEU A 32 21.11 -1.72 19.93
N HIS A 33 19.81 -1.96 19.98
CA HIS A 33 18.94 -1.83 18.81
C HIS A 33 18.90 -0.42 18.19
N ASP A 34 19.11 0.62 18.99
CA ASP A 34 19.09 2.03 18.58
C ASP A 34 20.47 2.59 18.19
N LEU A 35 21.53 1.77 18.13
CA LEU A 35 22.86 2.25 17.73
C LEU A 35 22.86 2.94 16.36
N GLY A 36 21.99 2.50 15.44
CA GLY A 36 21.82 3.15 14.14
C GLY A 36 21.15 4.52 14.18
N TRP A 37 20.66 4.97 15.32
CA TRP A 37 20.08 6.30 15.53
C TRP A 37 21.10 7.33 16.06
N GLU A 38 22.39 6.99 16.04
CA GLU A 38 23.45 7.89 16.48
C GLU A 38 23.45 9.19 15.66
N ARG A 39 23.33 10.34 16.35
CA ARG A 39 23.18 11.66 15.73
C ARG A 39 24.49 12.42 15.52
N GLN A 40 25.64 11.78 15.72
CA GLN A 40 26.93 12.43 15.55
C GLN A 40 27.20 12.68 14.06
N LEU A 41 27.66 13.89 13.71
CA LEU A 41 27.89 14.32 12.32
C LEU A 41 28.91 13.47 11.54
N ASN A 42 29.71 12.67 12.23
CA ASN A 42 30.77 11.82 11.72
C ASN A 42 30.71 10.39 12.31
N SER A 43 29.50 9.90 12.59
CA SER A 43 29.30 8.54 13.11
C SER A 43 30.01 7.51 12.24
N SER A 44 30.75 6.61 12.88
CA SER A 44 31.32 5.40 12.25
C SER A 44 30.30 4.27 12.08
N ILE A 45 29.11 4.44 12.65
CA ILE A 45 28.03 3.44 12.65
C ILE A 45 27.00 3.75 11.57
N VAL A 46 26.57 5.02 11.47
CA VAL A 46 25.45 5.43 10.61
C VAL A 46 25.93 5.77 9.20
N THR A 47 25.29 5.16 8.22
CA THR A 47 25.54 5.34 6.79
C THR A 47 24.38 6.05 6.09
N ALA A 48 24.62 6.60 4.90
CA ALA A 48 23.60 7.34 4.15
C ALA A 48 22.69 6.43 3.30
N ASP A 49 23.13 5.20 3.02
CA ASP A 49 22.50 4.28 2.07
C ASP A 49 21.77 3.11 2.74
N ARG A 50 21.85 2.97 4.07
CA ARG A 50 21.21 1.89 4.82
C ARG A 50 20.13 2.42 5.76
N ARG A 51 19.19 1.55 6.10
CA ARG A 51 18.25 1.82 7.18
C ARG A 51 18.97 1.77 8.53
N PHE A 52 18.51 2.55 9.50
CA PHE A 52 19.12 2.59 10.83
C PHE A 52 19.12 1.23 11.53
N GLU A 53 18.11 0.36 11.29
CA GLU A 53 18.08 -0.98 11.86
C GLU A 53 19.23 -1.86 11.35
N VAL A 54 19.62 -1.67 10.07
CA VAL A 54 20.74 -2.39 9.46
C VAL A 54 22.06 -1.92 10.05
N ASP A 55 22.26 -0.60 10.16
CA ASP A 55 23.47 -0.03 10.75
C ASP A 55 23.60 -0.40 12.24
N GLY A 56 22.51 -0.35 13.00
CA GLY A 56 22.48 -0.80 14.39
C GLY A 56 22.83 -2.28 14.55
N ALA A 57 22.28 -3.14 13.69
CA ALA A 57 22.57 -4.58 13.72
C ALA A 57 24.04 -4.86 13.39
N ILE A 58 24.60 -4.21 12.36
CA ILE A 58 26.02 -4.33 12.01
C ILE A 58 26.90 -3.87 13.17
N ALA A 59 26.63 -2.70 13.75
CA ALA A 59 27.40 -2.17 14.87
C ALA A 59 27.34 -3.06 16.11
N ALA A 60 26.18 -3.65 16.42
CA ALA A 60 26.04 -4.58 17.53
C ALA A 60 26.85 -5.87 17.32
N ARG A 61 26.87 -6.39 16.07
CA ARG A 61 27.72 -7.54 15.72
C ARG A 61 29.21 -7.19 15.83
N ASP A 62 29.62 -6.05 15.29
CA ASP A 62 31.01 -5.61 15.36
C ASP A 62 31.46 -5.39 16.82
N PHE A 63 30.57 -4.84 17.65
CA PHE A 63 30.76 -4.73 19.10
C PHE A 63 30.98 -6.10 19.74
N LEU A 64 30.13 -7.09 19.45
CA LEU A 64 30.26 -8.45 20.00
C LEU A 64 31.58 -9.11 19.59
N HIS A 65 31.97 -9.01 18.32
CA HIS A 65 33.24 -9.55 17.84
C HIS A 65 34.47 -8.84 18.47
N GLY A 66 34.33 -7.55 18.77
CA GLY A 66 35.39 -6.75 19.39
C GLY A 66 35.48 -6.86 20.91
N HIS A 67 34.39 -7.24 21.58
CA HIS A 67 34.31 -7.32 23.04
C HIS A 67 34.87 -8.64 23.58
N GLY A 68 35.63 -8.59 24.69
CA GLY A 68 36.27 -9.77 25.27
C GLY A 68 35.29 -10.93 25.56
N ASP A 69 34.13 -10.61 26.13
CA ASP A 69 33.09 -11.62 26.39
C ASP A 69 32.36 -12.07 25.12
N GLY A 70 32.18 -11.17 24.15
CA GLY A 70 31.46 -11.47 22.91
C GLY A 70 32.25 -12.39 21.97
N GLN A 71 33.59 -12.38 22.06
CA GLN A 71 34.46 -13.31 21.34
C GLN A 71 34.25 -14.78 21.71
N HIS A 72 33.60 -15.05 22.85
CA HIS A 72 33.25 -16.40 23.28
C HIS A 72 31.85 -16.85 22.82
N TRP A 73 31.09 -15.97 22.18
CA TRP A 73 29.78 -16.31 21.65
C TRP A 73 29.94 -17.09 20.35
N ASP A 74 29.07 -18.08 20.13
CA ASP A 74 29.00 -18.76 18.85
C ASP A 74 28.33 -17.86 17.79
N ASP A 75 28.63 -18.14 16.52
CA ASP A 75 28.12 -17.36 15.38
C ASP A 75 26.59 -17.33 15.31
N SER A 76 25.91 -18.38 15.77
CA SER A 76 24.44 -18.44 15.73
C SER A 76 23.81 -17.47 16.73
N ARG A 77 24.43 -17.33 17.91
CA ARG A 77 24.02 -16.37 18.94
C ARG A 77 24.24 -14.94 18.49
N VAL A 78 25.39 -14.65 17.87
CA VAL A 78 25.67 -13.32 17.30
C VAL A 78 24.72 -12.99 16.14
N GLN A 79 24.43 -13.98 15.27
CA GLN A 79 23.45 -13.81 14.21
C GLN A 79 22.04 -13.53 14.77
N LEU A 80 21.67 -14.17 15.88
CA LEU A 80 20.37 -13.94 16.52
C LEU A 80 20.25 -12.52 17.10
N VAL A 81 21.33 -11.93 17.61
CA VAL A 81 21.37 -10.49 17.97
C VAL A 81 21.17 -9.63 16.74
N TRP A 82 21.89 -9.93 15.65
CA TRP A 82 21.79 -9.18 14.40
C TRP A 82 20.37 -9.23 13.83
N ASP A 83 19.76 -10.42 13.75
CA ASP A 83 18.38 -10.63 13.29
C ASP A 83 17.38 -9.89 14.18
N SER A 84 17.56 -9.96 15.50
CA SER A 84 16.68 -9.30 16.47
C SER A 84 16.69 -7.78 16.29
N ILE A 85 17.86 -7.19 16.01
CA ILE A 85 17.98 -5.75 15.79
C ILE A 85 17.48 -5.37 14.40
N VAL A 86 17.90 -6.04 13.32
CA VAL A 86 17.52 -5.59 11.97
C VAL A 86 16.00 -5.67 11.74
N LEU A 87 15.31 -6.60 12.39
CA LEU A 87 13.88 -6.85 12.21
C LEU A 87 13.00 -6.16 13.26
N HIS A 88 13.55 -5.50 14.29
CA HIS A 88 12.75 -5.10 15.46
C HIS A 88 11.56 -4.18 15.14
N THR A 89 11.67 -3.32 14.12
CA THR A 89 10.59 -2.45 13.65
C THR A 89 9.64 -3.13 12.65
N GLU A 90 10.08 -4.21 12.00
CA GLU A 90 9.35 -4.91 10.95
C GLU A 90 8.52 -6.06 11.55
N ARG A 91 7.48 -5.68 12.29
CA ARG A 91 6.59 -6.60 13.03
C ARG A 91 5.98 -7.70 12.16
N SER A 92 5.73 -7.42 10.88
CA SER A 92 5.18 -8.39 9.93
C SER A 92 6.09 -9.59 9.70
N ILE A 93 7.40 -9.45 9.96
CA ILE A 93 8.41 -10.50 9.85
C ILE A 93 8.84 -10.96 11.24
N ALA A 94 9.18 -10.03 12.14
CA ALA A 94 9.76 -10.33 13.45
C ALA A 94 8.91 -11.28 14.28
N TYR A 95 7.56 -11.17 14.20
CA TYR A 95 6.64 -12.00 14.99
C TYR A 95 6.57 -13.47 14.53
N TYR A 96 7.16 -13.80 13.38
CA TYR A 96 7.20 -15.16 12.83
C TYR A 96 8.62 -15.77 12.80
N LYS A 97 9.61 -15.06 13.34
CA LYS A 97 11.02 -15.50 13.46
C LYS A 97 11.25 -16.17 14.83
N GLU A 98 12.49 -16.49 15.20
CA GLU A 98 12.81 -17.13 16.49
C GLU A 98 12.33 -16.30 17.69
N LEU A 99 12.08 -16.97 18.81
CA LEU A 99 11.43 -16.38 19.99
C LEU A 99 12.14 -15.12 20.50
N THR A 100 13.47 -15.07 20.48
CA THR A 100 14.24 -13.88 20.86
C THR A 100 13.91 -12.68 19.97
N VAL A 101 13.86 -12.86 18.65
CA VAL A 101 13.50 -11.79 17.69
C VAL A 101 12.09 -11.29 17.97
N GLN A 102 11.15 -12.21 18.23
CA GLN A 102 9.78 -11.84 18.56
C GLN A 102 9.70 -11.00 19.83
N VAL A 103 10.36 -11.43 20.91
CA VAL A 103 10.29 -10.74 22.20
C VAL A 103 10.99 -9.39 22.15
N VAL A 104 12.14 -9.28 21.50
CA VAL A 104 12.84 -8.00 21.31
C VAL A 104 11.90 -7.00 20.61
N SER A 105 11.27 -7.40 19.50
CA SER A 105 10.31 -6.54 18.79
C SER A 105 9.08 -6.19 19.63
N LYS A 106 8.50 -7.16 20.36
CA LYS A 106 7.33 -6.94 21.24
C LYS A 106 7.66 -5.99 22.39
N GLY A 107 8.78 -6.19 23.07
CA GLY A 107 9.23 -5.34 24.19
C GLY A 107 9.50 -3.91 23.74
N ILE A 108 10.11 -3.71 22.56
CA ILE A 108 10.29 -2.37 21.97
C ILE A 108 8.95 -1.75 21.59
N SER A 109 8.02 -2.49 20.98
CA SER A 109 6.70 -1.98 20.61
C SER A 109 5.91 -1.49 21.83
N MET A 110 6.00 -2.18 22.97
CA MET A 110 5.29 -1.79 24.19
C MET A 110 5.67 -0.41 24.71
N ASP A 111 6.91 0.03 24.44
CA ASP A 111 7.38 1.37 24.81
C ASP A 111 6.58 2.50 24.15
N PHE A 112 5.84 2.17 23.07
CA PHE A 112 5.00 3.09 22.31
C PHE A 112 3.50 2.76 22.39
N SER A 113 3.15 1.47 22.43
CA SER A 113 1.76 1.02 22.35
C SER A 113 1.08 0.81 23.70
N GLY A 114 1.82 0.80 24.80
CA GLY A 114 1.29 0.48 26.12
C GLY A 114 1.30 -1.03 26.42
N PRO A 115 0.66 -1.44 27.53
CA PRO A 115 0.66 -2.82 28.03
C PRO A 115 0.04 -3.80 27.03
N ALA A 116 0.73 -4.91 26.79
CA ALA A 116 0.35 -5.95 25.86
C ALA A 116 1.09 -7.26 26.18
N PHE A 117 0.83 -8.32 25.40
CA PHE A 117 1.58 -9.58 25.41
C PHE A 117 1.67 -10.29 26.78
N GLY A 118 0.64 -10.14 27.61
CA GLY A 118 0.56 -10.77 28.93
C GLY A 118 1.08 -9.91 30.08
N VAL A 119 1.68 -8.75 29.79
CA VAL A 119 2.09 -7.77 30.81
C VAL A 119 0.87 -7.01 31.31
N THR A 120 0.72 -6.89 32.64
CA THR A 120 -0.43 -6.18 33.23
C THR A 120 -0.22 -4.66 33.24
N ASP A 121 -1.32 -3.91 33.43
CA ASP A 121 -1.26 -2.44 33.57
C ASP A 121 -0.38 -2.03 34.77
N GLU A 122 -0.42 -2.78 35.86
CA GLU A 122 0.37 -2.51 37.07
C GLU A 122 1.87 -2.72 36.83
N GLU A 123 2.24 -3.80 36.14
CA GLU A 123 3.64 -4.09 35.82
C GLU A 123 4.21 -3.07 34.83
N TYR A 124 3.41 -2.70 33.83
CA TYR A 124 3.76 -1.65 32.89
C TYR A 124 3.97 -0.31 33.60
N ALA A 125 3.05 0.08 34.50
CA ALA A 125 3.17 1.29 35.30
C ALA A 125 4.40 1.26 36.23
N ALA A 126 4.72 0.12 36.83
CA ALA A 126 5.90 -0.03 37.68
C ALA A 126 7.22 0.19 36.89
N VAL A 127 7.30 -0.29 35.64
CA VAL A 127 8.44 -0.03 34.76
C VAL A 127 8.54 1.46 34.43
N LEU A 128 7.42 2.12 34.13
CA LEU A 128 7.39 3.57 33.86
C LEU A 128 7.78 4.42 35.07
N GLU A 129 7.38 4.01 36.27
CA GLU A 129 7.73 4.71 37.50
C GLU A 129 9.24 4.69 37.76
N GLN A 130 9.90 3.55 37.53
CA GLN A 130 11.35 3.43 37.72
C GLN A 130 12.17 4.02 36.58
N PHE A 131 11.60 4.04 35.36
CA PHE A 131 12.27 4.52 34.16
C PHE A 131 11.35 5.49 33.40
N PRO A 132 11.20 6.75 33.87
CA PRO A 132 10.33 7.73 33.23
C PRO A 132 10.78 8.10 31.81
N GLN A 133 9.81 8.55 31.00
CA GLN A 133 9.99 8.88 29.58
C GLN A 133 10.38 10.34 29.38
N ASP A 134 11.55 10.75 29.84
CA ASP A 134 11.92 12.17 29.86
C ASP A 134 12.31 12.73 28.46
N ASP A 135 12.63 11.86 27.49
CA ASP A 135 13.29 12.25 26.22
C ASP A 135 12.58 11.83 24.91
N LEU A 136 11.39 11.22 24.97
CA LEU A 136 10.64 10.87 23.75
C LEU A 136 9.58 11.93 23.46
N VAL A 137 9.61 12.46 22.22
CA VAL A 137 8.59 13.39 21.72
C VAL A 137 7.22 12.74 21.88
N GLU A 138 6.32 13.38 22.65
CA GLU A 138 4.94 12.93 22.81
C GLU A 138 4.33 12.66 21.43
N VAL A 139 4.00 11.39 21.15
CA VAL A 139 3.15 11.05 20.01
C VAL A 139 1.73 11.41 20.42
N PRO A 140 1.08 12.41 19.80
CA PRO A 140 -0.25 12.81 20.22
C PRO A 140 -1.21 11.62 20.05
N GLN A 141 -1.92 11.28 21.12
CA GLN A 141 -3.00 10.29 21.13
C GLN A 141 -4.15 10.75 20.22
N VAL A 142 -4.01 10.61 18.91
CA VAL A 142 -5.06 10.88 17.92
C VAL A 142 -5.53 9.57 17.32
N MET A 143 -5.86 8.57 18.14
CA MET A 143 -6.62 7.38 17.71
C MET A 143 -7.57 6.82 18.79
N ALA A 144 -8.13 7.68 19.64
CA ALA A 144 -9.21 7.28 20.56
C ALA A 144 -10.27 8.38 20.73
N ARG A 145 -10.99 8.75 19.66
CA ARG A 145 -12.22 9.55 19.80
C ARG A 145 -13.45 8.64 19.89
N LYS A 146 -13.91 8.39 21.12
CA LYS A 146 -15.27 7.95 21.42
C LYS A 146 -16.26 8.96 20.82
N ARG A 147 -17.16 8.51 19.93
CA ARG A 147 -18.25 9.31 19.38
C ARG A 147 -19.18 9.78 20.50
N LYS A 148 -19.29 11.09 20.71
CA LYS A 148 -20.48 11.70 21.30
C LYS A 148 -21.14 12.56 20.23
N VAL A 149 -22.40 12.25 19.96
CA VAL A 149 -23.31 12.96 19.07
C VAL A 149 -23.77 14.23 19.78
N GLN A 150 -23.55 15.39 19.18
CA GLN A 150 -24.33 16.60 19.47
C GLN A 150 -24.58 17.35 18.16
N ASN A 151 -25.87 17.49 17.85
CA ASN A 151 -26.44 18.48 16.94
C ASN A 151 -26.16 19.88 17.52
N GLU A 152 -25.87 20.86 16.67
CA GLU A 152 -26.46 22.21 16.74
C GLU A 152 -26.02 23.08 15.55
N GLU A 153 -26.89 24.02 15.23
CA GLU A 153 -27.06 24.78 13.99
C GLU A 153 -26.08 25.95 13.83
N GLU A 154 -25.76 26.30 12.57
CA GLU A 154 -25.16 27.59 12.20
C GLU A 154 -26.10 28.76 12.47
N PRO A 155 -25.54 29.97 12.66
CA PRO A 155 -26.08 31.08 11.88
C PRO A 155 -25.02 31.92 11.15
N ALA A 156 -25.45 32.36 9.97
CA ALA A 156 -24.82 33.28 9.05
C ALA A 156 -24.54 34.66 9.63
N THR A 157 -23.47 35.32 9.16
CA THR A 157 -23.43 36.78 8.99
C THR A 157 -22.69 37.17 7.72
N ALA A 158 -23.22 38.19 7.06
CA ALA A 158 -22.87 38.66 5.74
C ALA A 158 -21.89 39.86 5.75
N SER A 159 -21.20 40.01 4.62
CA SER A 159 -20.86 41.26 3.92
C SER A 159 -19.94 42.29 4.60
N SER A 160 -18.78 42.54 3.96
CA SER A 160 -18.53 43.88 3.40
C SER A 160 -17.53 43.84 2.25
N SER A 161 -17.76 44.72 1.29
CA SER A 161 -17.11 44.85 -0.02
C SER A 161 -15.84 45.69 0.03
N LYS A 162 -14.97 45.53 -0.98
CA LYS A 162 -14.43 46.67 -1.74
C LYS A 162 -13.79 46.23 -3.06
N HIS A 163 -14.29 46.81 -4.15
CA HIS A 163 -13.74 46.78 -5.48
C HIS A 163 -12.43 47.59 -5.57
N THR A 164 -11.48 47.10 -6.37
CA THR A 164 -10.64 47.96 -7.18
C THR A 164 -10.33 47.22 -8.48
N LYS A 165 -10.75 47.79 -9.62
CA LYS A 165 -10.43 47.32 -10.97
C LYS A 165 -9.09 47.93 -11.39
N ALA A 166 -8.21 47.12 -11.95
CA ALA A 166 -7.22 47.54 -12.93
C ALA A 166 -7.14 46.44 -13.99
N ASP A 167 -7.28 46.85 -15.25
CA ASP A 167 -7.20 46.02 -16.45
C ASP A 167 -5.77 45.47 -16.61
N ASP A 168 -5.64 44.16 -16.84
CA ASP A 168 -4.60 43.64 -17.73
C ASP A 168 -5.13 42.41 -18.46
N LYS A 169 -4.91 42.39 -19.77
CA LYS A 169 -5.38 41.37 -20.70
C LYS A 169 -4.25 40.36 -20.89
N ASP A 170 -4.50 39.10 -20.55
CA ASP A 170 -4.03 37.88 -21.27
C ASP A 170 -4.32 36.61 -20.42
N GLU A 171 -5.42 35.91 -20.76
CA GLU A 171 -5.80 34.47 -20.60
C GLU A 171 -5.61 33.68 -19.26
N PRO A 172 -6.33 32.53 -18.99
CA PRO A 172 -6.77 31.51 -19.96
C PRO A 172 -8.15 30.86 -19.75
N GLN A 173 -8.69 30.33 -20.85
CA GLN A 173 -9.88 29.46 -20.93
C GLN A 173 -9.67 28.04 -20.31
N SER A 174 -8.58 27.76 -19.59
CA SER A 174 -8.20 26.39 -19.20
C SER A 174 -8.99 25.79 -18.03
N GLN A 175 -9.44 26.59 -17.06
CA GLN A 175 -10.05 26.07 -15.84
C GLN A 175 -11.51 25.63 -16.03
N LEU A 176 -12.25 26.30 -16.91
CA LEU A 176 -13.66 25.99 -17.16
C LEU A 176 -13.84 24.70 -17.98
N GLU A 177 -12.90 24.38 -18.86
CA GLU A 177 -12.87 23.10 -19.58
C GLU A 177 -12.47 21.93 -18.67
N LEU A 178 -11.51 22.14 -17.76
CA LEU A 178 -11.14 21.15 -16.74
C LEU A 178 -12.32 20.83 -15.80
N GLN A 179 -13.08 21.85 -15.41
CA GLN A 179 -14.25 21.68 -14.52
C GLN A 179 -15.42 20.97 -15.21
N LYS A 180 -15.61 21.16 -16.53
CA LYS A 180 -16.60 20.41 -17.33
C LYS A 180 -16.19 18.96 -17.59
N GLN A 181 -14.89 18.69 -17.75
CA GLN A 181 -14.38 17.30 -17.88
C GLN A 181 -14.49 16.51 -16.57
N SER A 182 -14.37 17.17 -15.41
CA SER A 182 -14.53 16.54 -14.09
C SER A 182 -15.95 16.01 -13.83
N LEU A 183 -16.99 16.61 -14.45
CA LEU A 183 -18.38 16.19 -14.23
C LEU A 183 -18.74 14.85 -14.88
N HIS A 184 -17.99 14.41 -15.91
CA HIS A 184 -18.29 13.17 -16.66
C HIS A 184 -17.55 11.93 -16.16
N HIS A 185 -16.47 12.09 -15.39
CA HIS A 185 -15.61 11.00 -14.94
C HIS A 185 -15.75 10.73 -13.42
N GLY A 186 -16.88 11.11 -12.83
CA GLY A 186 -17.19 10.87 -11.43
C GLY A 186 -16.23 11.58 -10.47
N ILE A 187 -15.66 10.81 -9.54
CA ILE A 187 -14.77 11.32 -8.47
C ILE A 187 -13.31 11.48 -8.87
N PHE A 188 -12.94 11.15 -10.11
CA PHE A 188 -11.54 11.07 -10.52
C PHE A 188 -11.00 12.40 -11.07
N GLU A 189 -9.76 12.70 -10.71
CA GLU A 189 -9.01 13.85 -11.21
C GLU A 189 -7.94 13.40 -12.23
N PRO A 190 -7.60 14.24 -13.24
CA PRO A 190 -6.55 13.93 -14.19
C PRO A 190 -5.20 13.62 -13.51
N TYR A 191 -4.57 12.52 -13.92
CA TYR A 191 -3.25 12.12 -13.47
C TYR A 191 -2.26 12.09 -14.65
N PRO A 192 -1.00 12.55 -14.49
CA PRO A 192 -0.03 12.55 -15.58
C PRO A 192 0.31 11.13 -16.06
N PRO A 193 0.13 10.77 -17.35
CA PRO A 193 0.48 9.44 -17.87
C PRO A 193 1.95 9.07 -17.64
N ALA A 194 2.87 10.03 -17.68
CA ALA A 194 4.29 9.81 -17.38
C ALA A 194 4.57 9.38 -15.93
N LYS A 195 3.61 9.53 -15.01
CA LYS A 195 3.76 9.18 -13.59
C LYS A 195 3.04 7.90 -13.18
N VAL A 196 2.38 7.19 -14.10
CA VAL A 196 1.58 5.99 -13.77
C VAL A 196 2.42 4.85 -13.20
N TYR A 197 3.74 4.86 -13.40
CA TYR A 197 4.65 3.91 -12.75
C TYR A 197 4.49 3.93 -11.22
N ARG A 198 4.22 5.09 -10.62
CA ARG A 198 4.00 5.22 -9.16
C ARG A 198 2.78 4.45 -8.66
N LEU A 199 1.86 4.10 -9.56
CA LEU A 199 0.63 3.35 -9.25
C LEU A 199 0.80 1.86 -9.50
N LEU A 200 1.76 1.44 -10.33
CA LEU A 200 1.90 0.07 -10.81
C LEU A 200 3.19 -0.63 -10.39
N GLU A 201 4.27 0.11 -10.10
CA GLU A 201 5.55 -0.45 -9.61
C GLU A 201 5.42 -1.28 -8.32
N PRO A 202 4.55 -0.94 -7.37
CA PRO A 202 4.30 -1.81 -6.21
C PRO A 202 3.67 -3.16 -6.56
N GLY A 203 3.31 -3.40 -7.83
CA GLY A 203 2.74 -4.65 -8.32
C GLY A 203 1.32 -4.94 -7.83
N PRO A 204 0.38 -3.97 -7.81
CA PRO A 204 -0.97 -4.25 -7.35
C PRO A 204 -1.70 -5.21 -8.29
N VAL A 205 -2.66 -5.99 -7.81
CA VAL A 205 -3.62 -6.65 -8.69
C VAL A 205 -4.45 -5.57 -9.39
N VAL A 206 -4.67 -5.71 -10.71
CA VAL A 206 -5.42 -4.73 -11.51
C VAL A 206 -6.63 -5.35 -12.16
N LEU A 207 -7.64 -4.52 -12.41
CA LEU A 207 -8.71 -4.83 -13.35
C LEU A 207 -8.35 -4.28 -14.73
N VAL A 208 -8.62 -5.03 -15.78
CA VAL A 208 -8.47 -4.57 -17.16
C VAL A 208 -9.81 -4.59 -17.86
N THR A 209 -10.21 -3.44 -18.40
CA THR A 209 -11.42 -3.31 -19.20
C THR A 209 -11.08 -3.25 -20.70
N THR A 210 -11.94 -3.84 -21.51
CA THR A 210 -11.88 -3.79 -22.98
C THR A 210 -13.28 -3.56 -23.53
N GLY A 211 -13.42 -3.33 -24.84
CA GLY A 211 -14.72 -3.17 -25.49
C GLY A 211 -15.19 -1.72 -25.50
N SER A 212 -16.51 -1.52 -25.65
CA SER A 212 -17.09 -0.17 -25.69
C SER A 212 -18.40 -0.09 -24.92
N LEU A 213 -18.59 1.05 -24.24
CA LEU A 213 -19.89 1.43 -23.70
C LEU A 213 -20.92 1.70 -24.81
N ALA A 214 -20.51 2.38 -25.89
CA ALA A 214 -21.42 2.78 -26.96
C ALA A 214 -22.02 1.57 -27.69
N ASP A 215 -21.23 0.50 -27.82
CA ASP A 215 -21.63 -0.74 -28.49
C ASP A 215 -22.12 -1.81 -27.51
N SER A 216 -22.15 -1.53 -26.19
CA SER A 216 -22.45 -2.51 -25.14
C SER A 216 -21.60 -3.80 -25.22
N THR A 217 -20.34 -3.68 -25.65
CA THR A 217 -19.39 -4.81 -25.79
C THR A 217 -18.31 -4.84 -24.70
N HIS A 218 -18.47 -4.01 -23.67
CA HIS A 218 -17.45 -3.81 -22.66
C HIS A 218 -17.36 -5.00 -21.70
N ASN A 219 -16.13 -5.40 -21.40
CA ASN A 219 -15.84 -6.48 -20.48
C ASN A 219 -14.80 -6.04 -19.45
N VAL A 220 -14.73 -6.75 -18.33
CA VAL A 220 -13.74 -6.55 -17.27
C VAL A 220 -13.15 -7.90 -16.85
N MET A 221 -11.84 -7.92 -16.59
CA MET A 221 -11.11 -9.08 -16.10
C MET A 221 -10.05 -8.67 -15.08
N THR A 222 -9.55 -9.63 -14.32
CA THR A 222 -8.48 -9.42 -13.34
C THR A 222 -7.15 -9.86 -13.92
N ILE A 223 -6.11 -9.04 -13.77
CA ILE A 223 -4.74 -9.36 -14.17
C ILE A 223 -3.79 -9.19 -12.99
N GLY A 224 -3.04 -10.24 -12.70
CA GLY A 224 -1.90 -10.19 -11.79
C GLY A 224 -0.56 -9.98 -12.48
N PHE A 225 -0.44 -10.43 -13.73
CA PHE A 225 0.81 -10.42 -14.47
C PHE A 225 0.93 -9.16 -15.32
N HIS A 226 1.37 -8.08 -14.69
CA HIS A 226 1.70 -6.82 -15.36
C HIS A 226 3.02 -6.24 -14.82
N MET A 227 3.58 -5.26 -15.53
CA MET A 227 4.80 -4.58 -15.13
C MET A 227 4.89 -3.20 -15.77
N VAL A 228 5.69 -2.32 -15.15
CA VAL A 228 6.19 -1.11 -15.81
C VAL A 228 7.38 -1.52 -16.67
N ILE A 229 7.35 -1.20 -17.97
CA ILE A 229 8.43 -1.48 -18.93
C ILE A 229 9.36 -0.26 -19.06
N GLN A 230 8.78 0.95 -19.08
CA GLN A 230 9.50 2.19 -19.29
C GLN A 230 8.80 3.35 -18.56
N HIS A 231 9.55 4.18 -17.84
CA HIS A 231 9.01 5.31 -17.07
C HIS A 231 8.53 6.48 -17.93
N GLU A 232 9.39 6.95 -18.84
CA GLU A 232 9.14 8.15 -19.64
C GLU A 232 9.66 7.98 -21.08
N SER A 233 9.11 8.76 -22.02
CA SER A 233 9.51 8.87 -23.44
C SER A 233 9.40 7.61 -24.34
N PRO A 234 8.20 7.00 -24.52
CA PRO A 234 6.96 7.17 -23.76
C PRO A 234 6.88 6.20 -22.56
N PRO A 235 5.97 6.43 -21.60
CA PRO A 235 5.66 5.42 -20.59
C PRO A 235 5.14 4.15 -21.28
N LEU A 236 5.63 2.98 -20.87
CA LEU A 236 5.19 1.68 -21.39
C LEU A 236 4.86 0.73 -20.24
N LEU A 237 3.77 -0.01 -20.41
CA LEU A 237 3.31 -1.04 -19.50
C LEU A 237 3.26 -2.39 -20.22
N GLY A 238 3.51 -3.47 -19.50
CA GLY A 238 3.33 -4.84 -19.98
C GLY A 238 2.16 -5.49 -19.26
N ILE A 239 1.28 -6.18 -19.99
CA ILE A 239 0.28 -7.09 -19.39
C ILE A 239 0.33 -8.44 -20.08
N SER A 240 0.05 -9.51 -19.33
CA SER A 240 -0.22 -10.83 -19.90
C SER A 240 -1.73 -11.06 -19.99
N LEU A 241 -2.24 -11.16 -21.23
CA LEU A 241 -3.65 -11.41 -21.52
C LEU A 241 -3.69 -12.41 -22.70
N GLY A 242 -4.21 -13.60 -22.46
CA GLY A 242 -4.09 -14.73 -23.38
C GLY A 242 -5.38 -15.09 -24.11
N PRO A 243 -5.32 -15.98 -25.12
CA PRO A 243 -6.48 -16.38 -25.90
C PRO A 243 -7.56 -17.13 -25.12
N TRP A 244 -7.28 -17.53 -23.87
CA TRP A 244 -8.25 -18.08 -22.93
C TRP A 244 -9.16 -17.00 -22.30
N ASP A 245 -8.81 -15.72 -22.41
CA ASP A 245 -9.58 -14.61 -21.88
C ASP A 245 -10.56 -14.07 -22.95
N ALA A 246 -11.84 -13.90 -22.60
CA ALA A 246 -12.84 -13.30 -23.51
C ALA A 246 -12.43 -11.89 -24.00
N SER A 247 -11.67 -11.16 -23.19
CA SER A 247 -11.12 -9.84 -23.53
C SER A 247 -10.05 -9.87 -24.63
N PHE A 248 -9.48 -11.03 -24.97
CA PHE A 248 -8.35 -11.14 -25.91
C PHE A 248 -8.71 -10.72 -27.33
N ALA A 249 -9.82 -11.26 -27.86
CA ALA A 249 -10.26 -10.93 -29.21
C ALA A 249 -10.58 -9.44 -29.33
N THR A 250 -11.19 -8.87 -28.29
CA THR A 250 -11.52 -7.44 -28.21
C THR A 250 -10.27 -6.58 -28.14
N LEU A 251 -9.30 -6.88 -27.28
CA LEU A 251 -8.04 -6.12 -27.21
C LEU A 251 -7.25 -6.22 -28.51
N LYS A 252 -7.23 -7.40 -29.15
CA LYS A 252 -6.59 -7.61 -30.46
C LYS A 252 -7.21 -6.76 -31.56
N LYS A 253 -8.54 -6.65 -31.56
CA LYS A 253 -9.32 -5.91 -32.58
C LYS A 253 -9.29 -4.40 -32.35
N GLN A 254 -9.56 -3.96 -31.12
CA GLN A 254 -9.76 -2.55 -30.78
C GLN A 254 -8.47 -1.84 -30.40
N ARG A 255 -7.44 -2.58 -29.95
CA ARG A 255 -6.14 -2.03 -29.52
C ARG A 255 -6.23 -0.99 -28.42
N GLU A 256 -7.26 -1.08 -27.59
CA GLU A 256 -7.60 -0.12 -26.54
C GLU A 256 -8.05 -0.88 -25.28
N CYS A 257 -7.61 -0.41 -24.12
CA CYS A 257 -8.05 -0.92 -22.82
C CYS A 257 -7.91 0.15 -21.73
N VAL A 258 -8.51 -0.11 -20.57
CA VAL A 258 -8.22 0.64 -19.33
C VAL A 258 -7.66 -0.31 -18.29
N ILE A 259 -6.60 0.09 -17.61
CA ILE A 259 -6.08 -0.58 -16.41
C ILE A 259 -6.61 0.20 -15.20
N ALA A 260 -7.46 -0.43 -14.40
CA ALA A 260 -7.98 0.13 -13.16
C ALA A 260 -7.27 -0.49 -11.96
N VAL A 261 -6.88 0.36 -11.00
CA VAL A 261 -6.22 -0.06 -9.75
C VAL A 261 -7.28 -0.08 -8.64
N PRO A 262 -7.78 -1.26 -8.23
CA PRO A 262 -8.72 -1.39 -7.12
C PRO A 262 -8.04 -1.15 -5.76
N SER A 263 -8.81 -0.73 -4.76
CA SER A 263 -8.37 -0.73 -3.36
C SER A 263 -8.68 -2.05 -2.67
N VAL A 264 -8.12 -2.27 -1.48
CA VAL A 264 -8.31 -3.48 -0.65
C VAL A 264 -9.77 -3.83 -0.38
N GLU A 265 -10.64 -2.83 -0.31
CA GLU A 265 -12.08 -3.04 -0.12
C GLU A 265 -12.76 -3.78 -1.30
N MET A 266 -12.12 -3.85 -2.48
CA MET A 266 -12.61 -4.59 -3.63
C MET A 266 -12.03 -6.01 -3.76
N ALA A 267 -11.24 -6.50 -2.79
CA ALA A 267 -10.51 -7.77 -2.94
C ALA A 267 -11.41 -8.96 -3.33
N GLY A 268 -12.57 -9.12 -2.70
CA GLY A 268 -13.53 -10.17 -3.05
C GLY A 268 -14.02 -10.05 -4.49
N VAL A 269 -14.45 -8.85 -4.88
CA VAL A 269 -14.92 -8.55 -6.25
C VAL A 269 -13.83 -8.83 -7.29
N VAL A 270 -12.59 -8.44 -7.01
CA VAL A 270 -11.44 -8.65 -7.91
C VAL A 270 -11.17 -10.15 -8.11
N VAL A 271 -11.28 -10.95 -7.05
CA VAL A 271 -11.15 -12.42 -7.16
C VAL A 271 -12.29 -13.00 -7.98
N ASP A 272 -13.53 -12.60 -7.69
CA ASP A 272 -14.70 -13.15 -8.38
C ASP A 272 -14.74 -12.79 -9.87
N VAL A 273 -14.35 -11.57 -10.23
CA VAL A 273 -14.18 -11.13 -11.64
C VAL A 273 -13.16 -11.99 -12.38
N GLY A 274 -12.09 -12.40 -11.70
CA GLY A 274 -11.03 -13.25 -12.24
C GLY A 274 -11.41 -14.73 -12.40
N ASN A 275 -12.48 -15.19 -11.74
CA ASN A 275 -12.93 -16.58 -11.75
C ASN A 275 -14.18 -16.84 -12.60
N CYS A 276 -14.57 -15.87 -13.44
CA CYS A 276 -15.66 -16.03 -14.41
C CYS A 276 -15.24 -15.52 -15.79
N SER A 277 -15.94 -15.94 -16.84
CA SER A 277 -15.76 -15.44 -18.20
C SER A 277 -17.02 -14.73 -18.70
N ALA A 278 -16.85 -13.73 -19.58
CA ALA A 278 -18.00 -13.15 -20.28
C ALA A 278 -18.62 -14.14 -21.28
N ALA A 279 -17.87 -15.16 -21.70
CA ALA A 279 -18.39 -16.24 -22.54
C ALA A 279 -19.31 -17.21 -21.78
N ASP A 280 -19.31 -17.18 -20.44
CA ASP A 280 -20.20 -18.02 -19.63
C ASP A 280 -21.64 -17.44 -19.64
N GLU A 281 -21.79 -16.14 -19.95
CA GLU A 281 -23.08 -15.45 -20.03
C GLU A 281 -23.92 -15.83 -21.27
N ASP A 282 -23.30 -16.47 -22.28
CA ASP A 282 -23.96 -16.91 -23.52
C ASP A 282 -24.47 -18.37 -23.46
N ASN A 283 -24.18 -19.13 -22.38
CA ASN A 283 -24.36 -20.59 -22.32
C ASN A 283 -25.44 -21.08 -21.34
N GLU A 284 -26.22 -20.20 -20.71
CA GLU A 284 -27.33 -20.60 -19.83
C GLU A 284 -28.63 -20.74 -20.64
N ASP A 285 -29.19 -21.96 -20.62
CA ASP A 285 -30.43 -22.36 -21.29
C ASP A 285 -31.57 -21.36 -21.03
N GLU A 286 -32.25 -20.92 -22.09
CA GLU A 286 -33.47 -20.07 -22.08
C GLU A 286 -34.69 -20.70 -21.35
N SER A 287 -34.49 -21.79 -20.59
CA SER A 287 -35.55 -22.59 -19.96
C SER A 287 -35.99 -22.08 -18.59
N GLU A 288 -35.22 -21.22 -17.93
CA GLU A 288 -35.64 -20.51 -16.72
C GLU A 288 -35.35 -19.02 -16.92
N GLY A 289 -36.39 -18.18 -16.87
CA GLY A 289 -36.38 -16.78 -17.28
C GLY A 289 -35.57 -15.83 -16.39
N GLU A 290 -34.34 -16.19 -16.02
CA GLU A 290 -33.40 -15.36 -15.29
C GLU A 290 -32.49 -14.65 -16.30
N THR A 291 -32.52 -13.31 -16.29
CA THR A 291 -31.79 -12.49 -17.25
C THR A 291 -30.29 -12.61 -16.97
N THR A 292 -29.50 -13.10 -17.94
CA THR A 292 -28.04 -13.15 -17.86
C THR A 292 -27.49 -11.75 -17.63
N SER A 293 -27.01 -11.53 -16.41
CA SER A 293 -26.51 -10.25 -15.89
C SER A 293 -25.02 -10.14 -16.23
N SER A 294 -24.63 -9.06 -16.91
CA SER A 294 -23.23 -8.84 -17.27
C SER A 294 -22.35 -8.83 -16.02
N LYS A 295 -21.07 -9.21 -16.14
CA LYS A 295 -20.10 -9.09 -15.02
C LYS A 295 -20.21 -7.76 -14.26
N TRP A 296 -20.45 -6.66 -14.99
CA TRP A 296 -20.61 -5.34 -14.39
C TRP A 296 -21.82 -5.27 -13.45
N GLN A 297 -22.97 -5.78 -13.89
CA GLN A 297 -24.18 -5.85 -13.07
C GLN A 297 -24.01 -6.85 -11.91
N ARG A 298 -23.49 -8.05 -12.20
CA ARG A 298 -23.25 -9.13 -11.22
C ARG A 298 -22.38 -8.65 -10.05
N PHE A 299 -21.36 -7.86 -10.32
CA PHE A 299 -20.40 -7.40 -9.31
C PHE A 299 -20.62 -5.97 -8.83
N GLY A 300 -21.71 -5.31 -9.27
CA GLY A 300 -22.02 -3.94 -8.87
C GLY A 300 -20.95 -2.92 -9.31
N LEU A 301 -20.30 -3.16 -10.45
CA LEU A 301 -19.29 -2.27 -11.01
C LEU A 301 -19.94 -1.17 -11.84
N GLU A 302 -19.47 0.06 -11.66
CA GLU A 302 -19.90 1.21 -12.44
C GLU A 302 -18.96 1.39 -13.63
N ALA A 303 -19.51 1.47 -14.85
CA ALA A 303 -18.74 1.72 -16.06
C ALA A 303 -18.88 3.19 -16.47
N LEU A 304 -17.75 3.92 -16.53
CA LEU A 304 -17.72 5.34 -16.90
C LEU A 304 -17.05 5.54 -18.27
N PRO A 305 -17.47 6.54 -19.06
CA PRO A 305 -16.80 6.85 -20.31
C PRO A 305 -15.35 7.28 -20.07
N ALA A 306 -14.45 6.81 -20.92
CA ALA A 306 -13.05 7.22 -20.98
C ALA A 306 -12.87 8.40 -21.94
N ALA A 307 -11.77 9.15 -21.80
CA ALA A 307 -11.55 10.38 -22.59
C ALA A 307 -10.78 10.16 -23.90
N LYS A 308 -9.99 9.09 -24.00
CA LYS A 308 -9.07 8.80 -25.11
C LYS A 308 -9.24 7.39 -25.69
N VAL A 309 -9.92 6.48 -24.99
CA VAL A 309 -10.18 5.11 -25.44
C VAL A 309 -11.66 4.74 -25.35
N LYS A 310 -12.09 3.70 -26.06
CA LYS A 310 -13.47 3.19 -26.02
C LYS A 310 -13.78 2.34 -24.80
N ALA A 311 -12.77 1.67 -24.26
CA ALA A 311 -12.89 0.84 -23.08
C ALA A 311 -13.28 1.71 -21.86
N PRO A 312 -14.27 1.30 -21.06
CA PRO A 312 -14.73 2.13 -19.94
C PRO A 312 -13.72 2.21 -18.81
N LEU A 313 -13.76 3.31 -18.06
CA LEU A 313 -13.16 3.36 -16.73
C LEU A 313 -14.01 2.53 -15.75
N VAL A 314 -13.38 2.03 -14.69
CA VAL A 314 -14.09 1.45 -13.54
C VAL A 314 -14.36 2.57 -12.53
N GLY A 315 -15.64 2.84 -12.27
CA GLY A 315 -16.15 3.84 -11.34
C GLY A 315 -16.17 3.39 -9.88
N GLY A 316 -16.80 4.19 -9.04
CA GLY A 316 -16.96 3.91 -7.61
C GLY A 316 -15.83 4.39 -6.68
N PRO A 317 -16.12 4.48 -5.36
CA PRO A 317 -15.22 5.09 -4.36
C PRO A 317 -13.99 4.24 -3.99
N ASN A 318 -14.00 2.95 -4.34
CA ASN A 318 -12.96 1.99 -4.00
C ASN A 318 -11.99 1.72 -5.16
N VAL A 319 -12.06 2.50 -6.25
CA VAL A 319 -11.05 2.49 -7.30
C VAL A 319 -10.06 3.61 -7.03
N ILE A 320 -8.76 3.27 -7.00
CA ILE A 320 -7.66 4.19 -6.73
C ILE A 320 -7.34 4.99 -8.01
N ALA A 321 -7.26 4.31 -9.15
CA ALA A 321 -6.87 4.94 -10.41
C ALA A 321 -7.44 4.20 -11.62
N ASN A 322 -7.55 4.92 -12.74
CA ASN A 322 -7.81 4.36 -14.06
C ASN A 322 -6.76 4.87 -15.05
N ILE A 323 -6.20 3.98 -15.87
CA ILE A 323 -5.14 4.28 -16.82
C ILE A 323 -5.61 3.83 -18.21
N GLU A 324 -5.96 4.79 -19.05
CA GLU A 324 -6.36 4.55 -20.43
C GLU A 324 -5.14 4.23 -21.28
N CYS A 325 -5.19 3.12 -22.00
CA CYS A 325 -4.05 2.56 -22.72
C CYS A 325 -4.42 2.21 -24.17
N VAL A 326 -3.45 2.41 -25.07
CA VAL A 326 -3.48 1.85 -26.42
C VAL A 326 -2.40 0.78 -26.57
N VAL A 327 -2.63 -0.22 -27.41
CA VAL A 327 -1.64 -1.26 -27.69
C VAL A 327 -0.51 -0.68 -28.56
N GLU A 328 0.70 -0.69 -28.02
CA GLU A 328 1.92 -0.18 -28.66
C GLU A 328 2.65 -1.27 -29.46
N ASP A 329 2.89 -2.44 -28.86
CA ASP A 329 3.58 -3.57 -29.50
C ASP A 329 2.86 -4.90 -29.20
N THR A 330 2.84 -5.78 -30.21
CA THR A 330 2.20 -7.10 -30.17
C THR A 330 3.13 -8.25 -30.57
N LYS A 331 4.42 -8.00 -30.80
CA LYS A 331 5.40 -9.02 -31.24
C LYS A 331 5.50 -10.19 -30.27
N MET A 332 5.27 -9.95 -28.98
CA MET A 332 5.34 -11.00 -27.94
C MET A 332 3.98 -11.67 -27.66
N VAL A 333 2.88 -11.20 -28.26
CA VAL A 333 1.54 -11.72 -27.96
C VAL A 333 1.40 -13.18 -28.38
N SER A 334 1.88 -13.57 -29.56
CA SER A 334 1.73 -14.96 -30.03
C SER A 334 2.55 -15.97 -29.21
N LYS A 335 3.69 -15.54 -28.65
CA LYS A 335 4.62 -16.42 -27.93
C LYS A 335 4.36 -16.45 -26.43
N TYR A 336 3.99 -15.31 -25.84
CA TYR A 336 3.93 -15.12 -24.40
C TYR A 336 2.61 -14.51 -23.93
N SER A 337 1.66 -14.24 -24.82
CA SER A 337 0.44 -13.48 -24.50
C SER A 337 0.75 -12.11 -23.88
N MET A 338 1.93 -11.55 -24.16
CA MET A 338 2.42 -10.30 -23.57
C MET A 338 2.15 -9.13 -24.51
N TRP A 339 1.42 -8.15 -24.00
CA TRP A 339 1.04 -6.93 -24.69
C TRP A 339 1.87 -5.77 -24.16
N VAL A 340 2.43 -4.96 -25.04
CA VAL A 340 3.02 -3.67 -24.67
C VAL A 340 1.97 -2.59 -24.87
N LEU A 341 1.68 -1.84 -23.82
CA LEU A 341 0.66 -0.81 -23.76
C LEU A 341 1.30 0.55 -23.54
N LYS A 342 0.76 1.57 -24.20
CA LYS A 342 1.12 2.98 -23.99
C LYS A 342 -0.03 3.70 -23.27
N PRO A 343 0.17 4.18 -22.03
CA PRO A 343 -0.76 5.07 -21.36
C PRO A 343 -0.96 6.36 -22.15
N VAL A 344 -2.22 6.70 -22.45
CA VAL A 344 -2.61 7.93 -23.17
C VAL A 344 -3.36 8.93 -22.31
N LYS A 345 -3.98 8.47 -21.22
CA LYS A 345 -4.62 9.29 -20.19
C LYS A 345 -4.63 8.51 -18.87
N ALA A 346 -4.57 9.20 -17.75
CA ALA A 346 -4.74 8.57 -16.44
C ALA A 346 -5.59 9.44 -15.53
N TRP A 347 -6.15 8.80 -14.52
CA TRP A 347 -7.10 9.35 -13.57
C TRP A 347 -6.79 8.81 -12.17
N LEU A 348 -6.91 9.66 -11.17
CA LEU A 348 -6.67 9.32 -9.77
C LEU A 348 -7.87 9.70 -8.92
N ASN A 349 -8.22 8.84 -7.97
CA ASN A 349 -9.18 9.17 -6.92
C ASN A 349 -8.46 9.96 -5.80
N PRO A 350 -8.75 11.26 -5.63
CA PRO A 350 -8.05 12.10 -4.66
C PRO A 350 -8.27 11.66 -3.21
N ARG A 351 -9.31 10.85 -2.94
CA ARG A 351 -9.64 10.32 -1.60
C ARG A 351 -8.93 9.01 -1.27
N LYS A 352 -8.22 8.41 -2.23
CA LYS A 352 -7.57 7.09 -2.10
C LYS A 352 -6.11 7.13 -2.56
N LYS A 353 -5.41 8.24 -2.30
CA LYS A 353 -3.99 8.36 -2.67
C LYS A 353 -3.17 7.25 -2.00
N PRO A 354 -2.30 6.55 -2.74
CA PRO A 354 -1.36 5.61 -2.15
C PRO A 354 -0.55 6.28 -1.03
N GLY A 355 -0.52 5.69 0.17
CA GLY A 355 0.13 6.26 1.36
C GLY A 355 -0.76 7.16 2.24
N GLU A 356 -1.87 7.68 1.73
CA GLU A 356 -2.82 8.57 2.45
C GLU A 356 -4.25 8.00 2.43
N GLY A 357 -4.39 6.70 2.70
CA GLY A 357 -5.69 6.02 2.78
C GLY A 357 -6.04 5.11 1.58
N GLY A 358 -5.28 5.15 0.49
CA GLY A 358 -5.31 4.13 -0.56
C GLY A 358 -4.43 2.93 -0.20
N LYS A 359 -5.02 1.84 0.27
CA LYS A 359 -4.33 0.55 0.39
C LYS A 359 -4.56 -0.26 -0.89
N MET A 360 -3.48 -0.48 -1.64
CA MET A 360 -3.48 -1.34 -2.81
C MET A 360 -3.50 -2.82 -2.39
N ILE A 361 -4.06 -3.67 -3.23
CA ILE A 361 -3.98 -5.12 -3.08
C ILE A 361 -2.76 -5.59 -3.87
N GLY A 362 -1.77 -6.18 -3.21
CA GLY A 362 -0.71 -6.97 -3.86
C GLY A 362 -1.05 -8.45 -3.84
N TRP A 363 -0.30 -9.25 -4.59
CA TRP A 363 -0.31 -10.72 -4.45
C TRP A 363 0.30 -11.18 -3.13
#